data_AF-A0AAW7XQZ4-F1
#
_entry.id   AF-A0AAW7XQZ4-F1
#
_cell.length_a   1.000
_cell.length_b   1.000
_cell.length_c   1.000
_cell.angle_alpha   90.00
_cell.angle_beta   90.00
_cell.angle_gamma   90.00
#
_symmetry.space_group_name_H-M   'P 1'
#
loop_
_entity.id
_entity.type
_entity.pdbx_description
1 polymer ?
#
loop_
_entity_poly.entity_id
_entity_poly.type
_entity_poly.pdbx_seq_one_letter_code
_entity_poly.pdbx_strand_id
1 'polypeptide(L)'
;GDTLTVDSASAANGTVAINPDGTITYTPDANFTGSDTITYTVSDGNGGTSTATVAVTINAVNDNPTTAGESATTDEDTPVTV
;
A
#
# COMPACT_ATOMS: atom_id res chain seq x y z
N GLY A 1 27.43 16.94 -14.33
CA GLY A 1 25.97 16.78 -14.41
C GLY A 1 25.50 16.81 -12.99
N ASP A 2 24.54 17.67 -12.70
CA ASP A 2 24.07 17.89 -11.33
C ASP A 2 23.34 16.65 -10.80
N THR A 3 23.38 16.45 -9.48
CA THR A 3 22.72 15.31 -8.85
C THR A 3 21.24 15.62 -8.73
N LEU A 4 20.39 14.80 -9.35
CA LEU A 4 18.95 14.91 -9.18
C LEU A 4 18.52 14.26 -7.87
N THR A 5 17.67 14.96 -7.11
CA THR A 5 17.07 14.43 -5.86
C THR A 5 15.57 14.35 -6.00
N VAL A 6 14.94 13.30 -5.45
CA VAL A 6 13.48 13.24 -5.33
C VAL A 6 13.06 14.18 -4.20
N ASP A 7 12.26 15.19 -4.52
CA ASP A 7 11.83 16.25 -3.60
C ASP A 7 10.48 15.92 -2.95
N SER A 8 9.58 15.32 -3.72
CA SER A 8 8.27 14.87 -3.24
C SER A 8 7.78 13.65 -4.01
N ALA A 9 6.98 12.81 -3.34
CA ALA A 9 6.32 11.67 -3.95
C ALA A 9 5.00 11.35 -3.22
N SER A 10 3.97 10.95 -3.95
CA SER A 10 2.65 10.61 -3.41
C SER A 10 1.94 9.57 -4.27
N ALA A 11 0.97 8.87 -3.66
CA ALA A 11 0.08 7.91 -4.30
C ALA A 11 -1.32 8.01 -3.68
N ALA A 12 -2.34 7.50 -4.37
CA ALA A 12 -3.72 7.65 -3.93
C ALA A 12 -4.19 6.52 -2.98
N ASN A 13 -3.63 5.31 -3.13
CA ASN A 13 -4.05 4.11 -2.40
C ASN A 13 -2.88 3.47 -1.66
N GLY A 14 -2.07 4.32 -1.02
CA GLY A 14 -0.94 3.91 -0.22
C GLY A 14 -0.06 5.08 0.22
N THR A 15 0.99 4.74 0.95
CA THR A 15 1.98 5.71 1.43
C THR A 15 3.27 5.59 0.64
N VAL A 16 3.95 6.73 0.45
CA VAL A 16 5.20 6.82 -0.29
C VAL A 16 6.28 7.42 0.60
N ALA A 17 7.42 6.74 0.71
CA ALA A 17 8.60 7.21 1.43
C ALA A 17 9.75 7.44 0.44
N ILE A 18 10.44 8.58 0.57
CA ILE A 18 11.67 8.88 -0.17
C ILE A 18 12.84 8.49 0.72
N ASN A 19 13.68 7.57 0.24
CA ASN A 19 14.81 7.04 0.98
C ASN A 19 16.07 7.92 0.81
N PRO A 20 17.04 7.85 1.74
CA PRO A 20 18.28 8.63 1.65
C PRO A 20 19.14 8.35 0.42
N ASP A 21 18.97 7.19 -0.22
CA ASP A 21 19.65 6.80 -1.45
C ASP A 21 18.93 7.30 -2.73
N GLY A 22 17.83 8.04 -2.56
CA GLY A 22 17.01 8.57 -3.66
C GLY A 22 15.97 7.59 -4.21
N THR A 23 15.86 6.39 -3.67
CA THR A 23 14.80 5.45 -4.04
C THR A 23 13.47 5.81 -3.40
N ILE A 24 12.38 5.30 -3.99
CA ILE A 24 11.02 5.47 -3.49
C ILE A 24 10.50 4.11 -3.01
N THR A 25 10.01 4.06 -1.77
CA THR A 25 9.28 2.91 -1.23
C THR A 25 7.79 3.21 -1.19
N TYR A 26 6.98 2.37 -1.85
CA TYR A 26 5.52 2.45 -1.83
C TYR A 26 4.94 1.31 -1.00
N THR A 27 4.03 1.65 -0.09
CA THR A 27 3.27 0.70 0.72
C THR A 27 1.78 0.89 0.41
N PRO A 28 1.13 -0.06 -0.28
CA PRO A 28 -0.31 0.01 -0.55
C PRO A 28 -1.12 0.05 0.75
N ASP A 29 -2.31 0.64 0.68
CA ASP A 29 -3.27 0.57 1.78
C ASP A 29 -3.70 -0.89 2.04
N ALA A 30 -3.96 -1.21 3.30
CA ALA A 30 -4.40 -2.55 3.68
C ALA A 30 -5.69 -2.94 2.93
N ASN A 31 -5.72 -4.15 2.38
CA ASN A 31 -6.82 -4.70 1.56
C ASN A 31 -7.11 -3.94 0.25
N PHE A 32 -6.27 -2.98 -0.15
CA PHE A 32 -6.37 -2.39 -1.49
C PHE A 32 -5.89 -3.39 -2.55
N THR A 33 -6.68 -3.54 -3.61
CA THR A 33 -6.31 -4.30 -4.81
C THR A 33 -6.72 -3.51 -6.03
N GLY A 34 -5.86 -3.42 -7.02
CA GLY A 34 -6.12 -2.62 -8.22
C GLY A 34 -4.89 -1.90 -8.73
N SER A 35 -5.11 -0.89 -9.57
CA SER A 35 -4.03 -0.04 -10.07
C SER A 35 -3.91 1.23 -9.24
N ASP A 36 -2.67 1.62 -8.95
CA ASP A 36 -2.33 2.91 -8.34
C ASP A 36 -1.28 3.64 -9.19
N THR A 37 -1.11 4.93 -8.95
CA THR A 37 -0.10 5.75 -9.63
C THR A 37 0.68 6.55 -8.61
N ILE A 38 2.00 6.30 -8.56
CA ILE A 38 2.93 7.13 -7.81
C ILE A 38 3.29 8.33 -8.67
N THR A 39 3.10 9.53 -8.16
CA THR A 39 3.60 10.77 -8.78
C THR A 39 4.78 11.27 -7.96
N TYR A 40 5.90 11.60 -8.61
CA TYR A 40 7.09 12.12 -7.92
C TYR A 40 7.71 13.29 -8.68
N THR A 41 8.33 14.19 -7.94
CA THR A 41 9.04 15.36 -8.48
C THR A 41 10.52 15.25 -8.13
N VAL A 42 11.38 15.41 -9.13
CA VAL A 42 12.83 15.53 -8.97
C VAL A 42 13.27 16.98 -9.09
N SER A 43 14.32 17.36 -8.37
CA SER A 43 14.95 18.68 -8.38
C SER A 43 16.42 18.57 -8.76
N ASP A 44 16.94 19.56 -9.48
CA ASP A 44 18.38 19.71 -9.76
C ASP A 44 19.14 20.45 -8.64
N GLY A 45 18.44 20.92 -7.61
CA GLY A 45 19.03 21.71 -6.52
C GLY A 45 19.37 23.17 -6.92
N ASN A 46 19.09 23.57 -8.16
CA ASN A 46 19.35 24.89 -8.73
C ASN A 46 18.08 25.60 -9.23
N GLY A 47 16.91 25.06 -8.89
CA GLY A 47 15.59 25.63 -9.19
C GLY A 47 14.88 24.98 -10.37
N GLY A 48 15.51 24.01 -11.05
CA GLY A 48 14.87 23.15 -12.03
C GLY A 48 14.18 21.97 -11.36
N THR A 49 12.93 21.71 -11.73
CA THR A 49 12.15 20.56 -11.25
C THR A 49 11.46 19.84 -12.39
N SER A 50 11.27 18.53 -12.26
CA SER A 50 10.50 17.73 -13.22
C SER A 50 9.63 16.71 -12.50
N THR A 51 8.40 16.52 -12.99
CA THR A 51 7.43 15.57 -12.42
C THR A 51 7.27 14.37 -13.34
N ALA A 52 7.22 13.18 -12.75
CA ALA A 52 7.00 11.91 -13.44
C ALA A 52 6.05 11.00 -12.66
N THR A 53 5.55 9.96 -13.33
CA THR A 53 4.61 9.00 -12.76
C THR A 53 5.07 7.56 -12.95
N VAL A 54 4.70 6.69 -12.01
CA VAL A 54 4.91 5.24 -12.06
C VAL A 54 3.57 4.56 -11.83
N ALA A 55 3.16 3.72 -12.77
CA ALA A 55 1.98 2.87 -12.60
C ALA A 55 2.34 1.62 -11.78
N VAL A 56 1.51 1.30 -10.79
CA VAL A 56 1.68 0.13 -9.91
C VAL A 56 0.42 -0.72 -9.96
N THR A 57 0.56 -2.03 -10.04
CA THR A 57 -0.56 -2.98 -9.96
C THR A 57 -0.43 -3.80 -8.68
N ILE A 58 -1.44 -3.70 -7.83
CA ILE A 58 -1.55 -4.37 -6.54
C ILE A 58 -2.49 -5.56 -6.70
N ASN A 59 -1.91 -6.76 -6.71
CA ASN A 59 -2.64 -8.00 -6.84
C ASN A 59 -3.23 -8.42 -5.50
N ALA A 60 -4.42 -8.99 -5.53
CA ALA A 60 -5.00 -9.64 -4.36
C ALA A 60 -4.11 -10.79 -3.89
N VAL A 61 -3.88 -10.86 -2.58
CA VAL A 61 -3.30 -12.03 -1.92
C VAL A 61 -4.45 -12.77 -1.24
N ASN A 62 -4.49 -14.09 -1.39
CA ASN A 62 -5.53 -14.89 -0.73
C ASN A 62 -5.26 -14.95 0.78
N ASP A 63 -6.13 -14.32 1.56
CA ASP A 63 -6.08 -14.40 3.02
C ASP A 63 -6.54 -15.79 3.51
N ASN A 64 -6.02 -16.21 4.67
CA ASN A 64 -6.51 -17.41 5.33
C ASN A 64 -7.98 -17.24 5.75
N PRO A 65 -8.79 -18.31 5.73
CA PRO A 65 -10.13 -18.25 6.29
C PRO A 65 -10.03 -17.84 7.76
N THR A 66 -10.72 -16.77 8.13
CA THR A 66 -10.90 -16.39 9.53
C THR A 66 -12.15 -17.08 10.07
N THR A 67 -12.00 -17.88 11.12
CA THR A 67 -13.14 -18.42 11.86
C THR A 67 -13.77 -17.28 12.66
N ALA A 68 -14.92 -16.78 12.21
CA ALA A 68 -15.68 -15.76 12.91
C ALA A 68 -16.90 -16.39 13.59
N GLY A 69 -16.97 -16.26 14.92
CA GLY A 69 -18.23 -16.35 15.66
C GLY A 69 -18.91 -17.71 15.65
N GLU A 70 -18.20 -18.79 15.99
CA GLU A 70 -18.86 -20.02 16.40
C GLU A 70 -19.51 -19.77 17.77
N SER A 71 -20.82 -19.58 17.76
CA SER A 71 -21.64 -19.59 18.97
C SER A 71 -22.71 -20.65 18.81
N ALA A 72 -22.76 -21.57 19.76
CA ALA A 72 -23.78 -22.57 19.86
C ALA A 72 -24.49 -22.42 21.20
N THR A 73 -25.81 -22.43 21.16
CA THR A 73 -26.68 -22.55 22.33
C THR A 73 -27.46 -23.85 22.20
N THR A 74 -27.62 -24.56 23.30
CA THR A 74 -28.38 -25.80 23.34
C THR A 74 -29.27 -25.80 24.57
N ASP A 75 -30.39 -26.49 24.46
CA ASP A 75 -31.32 -26.68 25.58
C ASP A 75 -30.73 -27.68 26.59
N GLU A 76 -31.33 -27.70 27.79
CA GLU A 76 -31.09 -28.74 28.79
C GLU A 76 -31.21 -30.13 28.13
N ASP A 77 -30.26 -31.00 28.47
CA ASP A 77 -30.15 -32.38 27.97
C ASP A 77 -29.96 -32.56 26.47
N THR A 78 -29.60 -31.49 25.74
CA THR A 78 -29.39 -31.56 24.28
C THR A 78 -27.90 -31.36 23.94
N PRO A 79 -27.23 -32.35 23.31
CA PRO A 79 -25.85 -32.17 22.84
C PRO A 79 -25.75 -31.18 21.67
N VAL A 80 -24.69 -30.38 21.66
CA VAL A 80 -24.35 -29.49 20.54
C VAL A 80 -22.91 -29.69 20.08
N THR A 81 -22.70 -29.59 18.77
CA THR A 81 -21.37 -29.62 18.14
C THR A 81 -21.16 -28.28 17.43
N VAL A 82 -20.04 -27.62 17.71
CA VAL A 82 -19.56 -26.42 17.01
C VAL A 82 -18.54 -26.80 15.96
#